data_AF-A0A2S6R0S8-F1
#
_entry.id   AF-A0A2S6R0S8-F1
#
_cell.length_a   1.000
_cell.length_b   1.000
_cell.length_c   1.000
_cell.angle_alpha   90.00
_cell.angle_beta   90.00
_cell.angle_gamma   90.00
#
_symmetry.space_group_name_H-M   'P 1'
#
loop_
_entity.id
_entity.type
_entity.pdbx_description
1 polymer ?
#
loop_
_entity_poly.entity_id
_entity_poly.type
_entity_poly.pdbx_seq_one_letter_code
_entity_poly.pdbx_strand_id
1 'polypeptide(L)'
;PEDLAMFDAALDMAQRIGSADALGEWRQRELLPGPDVKSRQERHEFLRCAAHTHHHPVGTCRMGAGDEAVVGPDLRVRGTDGLYVVDGSVMPSLTTGPVNAAIVAIAERASDVIQGRAPLAPITSVRPA
;
A
#
# COMPACT_ATOMS: atom_id res chain seq x y z
N PRO A 1 -15.56 7.61 2.59
CA PRO A 1 -15.65 8.63 3.66
C PRO A 1 -14.38 8.70 4.51
N GLU A 2 -13.86 7.53 4.92
CA GLU A 2 -12.62 7.41 5.71
C GLU A 2 -11.39 7.91 4.95
N ASP A 3 -11.22 7.53 3.67
CA ASP A 3 -10.09 8.00 2.84
C ASP A 3 -10.03 9.53 2.75
N LEU A 4 -11.17 10.19 2.55
CA LEU A 4 -11.22 11.66 2.48
C LEU A 4 -10.81 12.29 3.82
N ALA A 5 -11.23 11.70 4.95
CA ALA A 5 -10.81 12.17 6.28
C ALA A 5 -9.31 11.94 6.51
N MET A 6 -8.73 10.87 5.97
CA MET A 6 -7.29 10.63 6.00
C MET A 6 -6.54 11.66 5.14
N PHE A 7 -7.05 11.99 3.95
CA PHE A 7 -6.47 13.05 3.11
C PHE A 7 -6.56 14.43 3.77
N ASP A 8 -7.65 14.74 4.47
CA ASP A 8 -7.76 15.94 5.30
C ASP A 8 -6.65 15.97 6.36
N ALA A 9 -6.46 14.89 7.13
CA ALA A 9 -5.40 14.84 8.15
C ALA A 9 -3.99 14.93 7.56
N ALA A 10 -3.77 14.30 6.39
CA ALA A 10 -2.51 14.36 5.68
C ALA A 10 -2.20 15.77 5.16
N LEU A 11 -3.20 16.51 4.67
CA LEU A 11 -3.04 17.90 4.25
C LEU A 11 -2.69 18.82 5.43
N ASP A 12 -3.36 18.65 6.59
CA ASP A 12 -3.01 19.40 7.82
C ASP A 12 -1.57 19.12 8.26
N MET A 13 -1.16 17.84 8.19
CA MET A 13 0.22 17.43 8.48
C MET A 13 1.20 18.11 7.51
N ALA A 14 0.92 18.08 6.21
CA ALA A 14 1.78 18.67 5.18
C ALA A 14 1.91 20.19 5.36
N GLN A 15 0.81 20.91 5.61
CA GLN A 15 0.82 22.35 5.85
C GLN A 15 1.59 22.70 7.13
N ARG A 16 1.44 21.90 8.21
CA ARG A 16 2.20 22.09 9.45
C ARG A 16 3.70 21.85 9.25
N ILE A 17 4.10 20.79 8.56
CA ILE A 17 5.52 20.52 8.25
C ILE A 17 6.06 21.63 7.35
N GLY A 18 5.34 21.98 6.28
CA GLY A 18 5.72 23.02 5.32
C GLY A 18 5.90 24.39 5.97
N SER A 19 5.04 24.75 6.93
CA SER A 19 5.08 26.04 7.64
C SER A 19 6.07 26.09 8.82
N ALA A 20 6.73 24.98 9.18
CA ALA A 20 7.70 24.94 10.26
C ALA A 20 8.88 25.90 10.02
N ASP A 21 9.43 26.48 11.10
CA ASP A 21 10.55 27.44 11.05
C ASP A 21 11.82 26.85 10.43
N ALA A 22 12.04 25.54 10.62
CA ALA A 22 13.18 24.82 10.03
C ALA A 22 13.19 24.87 8.49
N LEU A 23 12.04 25.11 7.85
CA LEU A 23 11.93 25.29 6.40
C LEU A 23 11.88 26.77 5.99
N GLY A 24 11.98 27.71 6.92
CA GLY A 24 11.75 29.14 6.69
C GLY A 24 12.64 29.75 5.60
N GLU A 25 13.93 29.41 5.58
CA GLU A 25 14.88 29.91 4.56
C GLU A 25 14.64 29.32 3.16
N TRP A 26 13.98 28.16 3.08
CA TRP A 26 13.70 27.43 1.83
C TRP A 26 12.27 27.68 1.31
N ARG A 27 11.36 28.10 2.19
CA ARG A 27 9.95 28.32 1.88
C ARG A 27 9.72 29.77 1.49
N GLN A 28 9.19 29.97 0.28
CA GLN A 28 8.62 31.27 -0.09
C GLN A 28 7.17 31.41 0.36
N ARG A 29 6.27 30.55 -0.15
CA ARG A 29 4.83 30.53 0.17
C ARG A 29 4.24 29.16 -0.10
N GLU A 30 3.06 28.90 0.44
CA GLU A 30 2.25 27.75 0.05
C GLU A 30 1.67 27.95 -1.36
N LEU A 31 1.94 27.01 -2.27
CA LEU A 31 1.43 27.05 -3.64
C LEU A 31 0.09 26.33 -3.79
N LEU A 32 -0.07 25.18 -3.14
CA LEU A 32 -1.25 24.31 -3.20
C LEU A 32 -1.61 23.85 -1.79
N PRO A 33 -2.91 23.81 -1.42
CA PRO A 33 -4.05 24.41 -2.13
C PRO A 33 -3.94 25.94 -2.29
N GLY A 34 -3.07 26.59 -1.52
CA GLY A 34 -2.84 28.02 -1.57
C GLY A 34 -3.76 28.81 -0.65
N PRO A 35 -3.50 30.11 -0.46
CA PRO A 35 -4.12 30.93 0.58
C PRO A 35 -5.61 31.27 0.34
N ASP A 36 -6.11 31.06 -0.88
CA ASP A 36 -7.47 31.39 -1.26
C ASP A 36 -8.48 30.29 -0.90
N VAL A 37 -8.01 29.09 -0.57
CA VAL A 37 -8.85 27.98 -0.09
C VAL A 37 -9.11 28.17 1.40
N LYS A 38 -10.34 28.56 1.76
CA LYS A 38 -10.68 28.95 3.15
C LYS A 38 -11.79 28.11 3.76
N SER A 39 -12.64 27.52 2.93
CA SER A 39 -13.74 26.67 3.38
C SER A 39 -13.37 25.19 3.32
N ARG A 40 -14.04 24.40 4.16
CA ARG A 40 -13.96 22.94 4.10
C ARG A 40 -14.36 22.39 2.73
N GLN A 41 -15.34 23.03 2.08
CA GLN A 41 -15.81 22.61 0.77
C GLN A 41 -14.73 22.80 -0.31
N GLU A 42 -14.15 24.00 -0.41
CA GLU A 42 -13.06 24.29 -1.36
C GLU A 42 -11.86 23.36 -1.12
N ARG A 43 -11.54 23.08 0.15
CA ARG A 43 -10.49 22.14 0.52
C ARG A 43 -10.79 20.73 0.00
N HIS A 44 -12.01 20.26 0.15
CA HIS A 44 -12.43 18.93 -0.34
C HIS A 44 -12.48 18.88 -1.87
N GLU A 45 -12.82 19.97 -2.55
CA GLU A 45 -12.73 20.07 -4.00
C GLU A 45 -11.28 19.98 -4.47
N PHE A 46 -10.36 20.70 -3.82
CA PHE A 46 -8.93 20.56 -4.06
C PHE A 46 -8.45 19.11 -3.87
N LEU A 47 -8.77 18.47 -2.74
CA LEU A 47 -8.34 17.11 -2.46
C LEU A 47 -8.83 16.10 -3.51
N ARG A 48 -10.05 16.27 -4.04
CA ARG A 48 -10.57 15.43 -5.13
C ARG A 48 -9.78 15.61 -6.43
N CYS A 49 -9.37 16.83 -6.75
CA CYS A 49 -8.54 17.13 -7.92
C CYS A 49 -7.08 16.67 -7.74
N ALA A 50 -6.56 16.76 -6.52
CA ALA A 50 -5.18 16.42 -6.19
C ALA A 50 -4.96 14.92 -5.97
N ALA A 51 -6.02 14.17 -5.66
CA ALA A 51 -5.94 12.73 -5.45
C ALA A 51 -5.34 12.03 -6.68
N HIS A 52 -4.22 11.34 -6.44
CA HIS A 52 -3.52 10.56 -7.46
C HIS A 52 -3.19 9.18 -6.93
N THR A 53 -3.00 8.23 -7.83
CA THR A 53 -2.60 6.88 -7.43
C THR A 53 -1.12 6.83 -7.10
N HIS A 54 -0.76 6.06 -6.07
CA HIS A 54 0.62 5.66 -5.82
C HIS A 54 1.07 4.48 -6.70
N HIS A 55 0.27 4.10 -7.70
CA HIS A 55 0.55 3.02 -8.65
C HIS A 55 0.79 1.65 -8.00
N HIS A 56 0.06 1.36 -6.92
CA HIS A 56 0.11 0.08 -6.21
C HIS A 56 -1.25 -0.66 -6.20
N PRO A 57 -1.89 -0.94 -7.36
CA PRO A 57 -3.12 -1.75 -7.37
C PRO A 57 -2.82 -3.20 -6.95
N VAL A 58 -3.64 -3.76 -6.07
CA VAL A 58 -3.51 -5.13 -5.53
C VAL A 58 -4.89 -5.75 -5.22
N GLY A 59 -4.93 -7.05 -4.91
CA GLY A 59 -6.09 -7.70 -4.29
C GLY A 59 -7.23 -8.16 -5.20
N THR A 60 -7.11 -8.02 -6.53
CA THR A 60 -8.16 -8.44 -7.48
C THR A 60 -8.35 -9.96 -7.60
N CYS A 61 -7.35 -10.76 -7.21
CA CYS A 61 -7.40 -12.22 -7.11
C CYS A 61 -7.00 -12.68 -5.70
N ARG A 62 -7.53 -12.00 -4.68
CA ARG A 62 -7.18 -12.15 -3.27
C ARG A 62 -7.02 -13.59 -2.81
N MET A 63 -5.89 -13.85 -2.16
CA MET A 63 -5.61 -15.06 -1.38
C MET A 63 -6.46 -15.10 -0.11
N GLY A 64 -7.00 -16.27 0.25
CA GLY A 64 -7.67 -16.47 1.52
C GLY A 64 -8.33 -17.82 1.70
N ALA A 65 -8.85 -18.05 2.92
CA ALA A 65 -9.61 -19.24 3.26
C ALA A 65 -11.13 -19.10 3.01
N GLY A 66 -11.67 -17.88 3.09
CA GLY A 66 -13.10 -17.60 2.94
C GLY A 66 -13.62 -17.72 1.50
N ASP A 67 -14.95 -17.62 1.35
CA ASP A 67 -15.66 -17.82 0.08
C ASP A 67 -15.31 -16.76 -0.98
N GLU A 68 -14.98 -15.55 -0.54
CA GLU A 68 -14.59 -14.45 -1.40
C GLU A 68 -13.12 -14.52 -1.88
N ALA A 69 -12.40 -15.61 -1.58
CA ALA A 69 -11.03 -15.81 -2.03
C ALA A 69 -11.01 -16.38 -3.46
N VAL A 70 -10.09 -15.88 -4.28
CA VAL A 70 -9.86 -16.41 -5.65
C VAL A 70 -8.81 -17.52 -5.62
N VAL A 71 -7.78 -17.36 -4.78
CA VAL A 71 -6.72 -18.36 -4.58
C VAL A 71 -6.64 -18.82 -3.13
N GLY A 72 -6.20 -20.07 -2.93
CA GLY A 72 -5.90 -20.60 -1.59
C GLY A 72 -4.59 -20.05 -1.00
N PRO A 73 -4.25 -20.38 0.27
CA PRO A 73 -2.97 -20.00 0.89
C PRO A 73 -1.72 -20.53 0.17
N ASP A 74 -1.89 -21.50 -0.71
CA ASP A 74 -0.90 -22.08 -1.62
C ASP A 74 -0.85 -21.38 -2.99
N LEU A 75 -1.61 -20.29 -3.15
CA LEU A 75 -1.78 -19.50 -4.37
C LEU A 75 -2.42 -20.26 -5.54
N ARG A 76 -2.99 -21.45 -5.28
CA ARG A 76 -3.70 -22.23 -6.29
C ARG A 76 -5.07 -21.62 -6.52
N VAL A 77 -5.48 -21.48 -7.78
CA VAL A 77 -6.82 -21.00 -8.15
C VAL A 77 -7.85 -22.02 -7.69
N ARG A 78 -8.82 -21.55 -6.90
CA ARG A 78 -9.86 -22.42 -6.34
C ARG A 78 -10.73 -23.00 -7.45
N GLY A 79 -11.09 -24.28 -7.32
CA GLY A 79 -11.90 -24.99 -8.32
C GLY A 79 -11.14 -25.42 -9.58
N THR A 80 -9.82 -25.24 -9.62
CA THR A 80 -8.96 -25.69 -10.72
C THR A 80 -7.79 -26.51 -10.20
N ASP A 81 -7.20 -27.32 -11.08
CA ASP A 81 -5.96 -28.04 -10.81
C ASP A 81 -4.82 -27.44 -11.64
N GLY A 82 -3.63 -27.32 -11.04
CA GLY A 82 -2.41 -26.89 -11.74
C GLY A 82 -2.34 -25.41 -12.16
N LEU A 83 -3.30 -24.57 -11.76
CA LEU A 83 -3.32 -23.14 -12.07
C LEU A 83 -3.05 -22.30 -10.81
N TYR A 84 -2.15 -21.32 -10.94
CA TYR A 84 -1.70 -20.43 -9.87
C TYR A 84 -1.73 -18.97 -10.31
N VAL A 85 -1.92 -18.05 -9.37
CA VAL A 85 -1.72 -16.60 -9.59
C VAL A 85 -0.61 -16.13 -8.67
N VAL A 86 0.40 -15.46 -9.21
CA VAL A 86 1.62 -15.09 -8.48
C VAL A 86 2.01 -13.65 -8.84
N ASP A 87 1.25 -12.69 -8.33
CA ASP A 87 1.50 -11.25 -8.49
C ASP A 87 0.80 -10.44 -7.37
N GLY A 88 0.74 -9.11 -7.49
CA GLY A 88 0.09 -8.25 -6.50
C GLY A 88 -1.42 -8.49 -6.34
N SER A 89 -2.10 -9.09 -7.31
CA SER A 89 -3.53 -9.37 -7.24
C SER A 89 -3.91 -10.32 -6.11
N VAL A 90 -2.98 -11.18 -5.65
CA VAL A 90 -3.26 -12.14 -4.56
C VAL A 90 -3.14 -11.53 -3.18
N MET A 91 -2.57 -10.33 -3.06
CA MET A 91 -2.39 -9.69 -1.75
C MET A 91 -3.75 -9.41 -1.09
N PRO A 92 -4.00 -9.89 0.14
CA PRO A 92 -5.28 -9.69 0.81
C PRO A 92 -5.51 -8.24 1.25
N SER A 93 -4.43 -7.48 1.44
CA SER A 93 -4.45 -6.06 1.76
C SER A 93 -3.18 -5.38 1.26
N LEU A 94 -3.23 -4.05 1.13
CA LEU A 94 -2.07 -3.22 0.84
C LEU A 94 -1.05 -3.23 1.98
N THR A 95 0.23 -3.20 1.64
CA THR A 95 1.31 -2.92 2.58
C THR A 95 1.40 -1.43 2.88
N THR A 96 2.04 -1.07 4.00
CA THR A 96 2.30 0.34 4.36
C THR A 96 3.32 1.02 3.45
N GLY A 97 4.21 0.25 2.82
CA GLY A 97 5.21 0.73 1.86
C GLY A 97 4.98 0.19 0.44
N PRO A 98 5.92 0.48 -0.49
CA PRO A 98 5.85 0.01 -1.87
C PRO A 98 5.67 -1.51 -1.98
N VAL A 99 4.74 -1.95 -2.82
CA VAL A 99 4.31 -3.36 -2.89
C VAL A 99 5.31 -4.27 -3.59
N ASN A 100 6.30 -3.73 -4.32
CA ASN A 100 7.26 -4.52 -5.08
C ASN A 100 7.97 -5.58 -4.21
N ALA A 101 8.50 -5.18 -3.04
CA ALA A 101 9.18 -6.12 -2.15
C ALA A 101 8.26 -7.24 -1.67
N ALA A 102 6.99 -6.93 -1.40
CA ALA A 102 5.99 -7.92 -1.02
C ALA A 102 5.67 -8.88 -2.17
N ILE A 103 5.53 -8.36 -3.40
CA ILE A 103 5.28 -9.18 -4.61
C ILE A 103 6.45 -10.14 -4.87
N VAL A 104 7.70 -9.66 -4.77
CA VAL A 104 8.88 -10.53 -4.90
C VAL A 104 8.89 -11.61 -3.82
N ALA A 105 8.61 -11.26 -2.56
CA ALA A 105 8.54 -12.24 -1.48
C ALA A 105 7.43 -13.28 -1.70
N ILE A 106 6.27 -12.88 -2.23
CA ILE A 106 5.19 -13.78 -2.62
C ILE A 106 5.65 -14.72 -3.73
N ALA A 107 6.34 -14.20 -4.76
CA ALA A 107 6.84 -15.01 -5.86
C ALA A 107 7.88 -16.04 -5.44
N GLU A 108 8.84 -15.65 -4.59
CA GLU A 108 9.82 -16.57 -4.00
C GLU A 108 9.13 -17.66 -3.19
N ARG A 109 8.16 -17.28 -2.36
CA ARG A 109 7.38 -18.24 -1.56
C ARG A 109 6.56 -19.19 -2.44
N ALA A 110 5.97 -18.69 -3.51
CA ALA A 110 5.22 -19.50 -4.47
C ALA A 110 6.10 -20.54 -5.16
N SER A 111 7.34 -20.17 -5.51
CA SER A 111 8.32 -21.06 -6.11
C SER A 111 8.60 -22.28 -5.21
N ASP A 112 8.80 -22.06 -3.91
CA ASP A 112 8.96 -23.14 -2.93
C ASP A 112 7.72 -24.03 -2.86
N VAL A 113 6.52 -23.45 -2.77
CA VAL A 113 5.25 -24.19 -2.68
C VAL A 113 5.05 -25.06 -3.91
N ILE A 114 5.26 -24.51 -5.11
CA ILE A 114 5.10 -25.23 -6.38
C ILE A 114 6.12 -26.39 -6.50
N GLN A 115 7.33 -26.20 -5.97
CA GLN A 115 8.36 -27.25 -5.96
C GLN A 115 8.25 -28.21 -4.77
N GLY A 116 7.28 -28.05 -3.86
CA GLY A 116 7.14 -28.88 -2.67
C GLY A 116 8.26 -28.69 -1.64
N ARG A 117 8.92 -27.53 -1.62
CA ARG A 117 9.98 -27.20 -0.66
C ARG A 117 9.39 -26.67 0.64
N ALA A 118 9.91 -27.17 1.77
CA ALA A 118 9.55 -26.65 3.08
C ALA A 118 10.19 -25.25 3.30
N PRO A 119 9.50 -24.32 3.99
CA PRO A 119 10.11 -23.07 4.42
C PRO A 119 11.38 -23.30 5.27
N LEU A 120 12.33 -22.39 5.16
CA LEU A 120 13.51 -22.36 6.03
C LEU A 120 13.09 -22.23 7.51
N ALA A 121 13.91 -22.80 8.39
CA ALA A 121 13.72 -22.62 9.83
C ALA A 121 13.83 -21.13 10.21
N PRO A 122 13.06 -20.65 11.21
CA PRO A 122 13.17 -19.27 11.69
C PRO A 122 14.60 -18.94 12.12
N ILE A 123 15.04 -17.71 11.84
CA ILE A 123 16.32 -17.21 12.36
C ILE A 123 16.17 -17.00 13.86
N THR A 124 16.81 -17.86 14.66
CA THR A 124 16.75 -17.83 16.13
C THR A 124 17.88 -17.06 16.80
N SER A 125 18.85 -16.55 16.04
CA SER A 125 19.92 -15.71 16.57
C SER A 125 20.25 -14.57 15.62
N VAL A 126 20.14 -13.34 16.10
CA VAL A 126 20.80 -12.19 15.50
C VAL A 126 22.21 -12.19 16.09
N ARG A 127 23.25 -12.35 15.27
CA ARG A 127 24.62 -12.15 15.78
C ARG A 127 24.71 -10.72 16.31
N PRO A 128 25.21 -10.48 17.53
CA PRO A 128 25.47 -9.13 17.98
C PRO A 128 26.43 -8.45 17.00
N ALA A 129 26.13 -7.19 16.69
CA ALA A 129 26.96 -6.32 15.87
C ALA A 129 28.35 -6.12 16.50
#